data_AF-A0A7W0S9Z1-F1
#
_entry.id   AF-A0A7W0S9Z1-F1
#
_cell.length_a   1.000
_cell.length_b   1.000
_cell.length_c   1.000
_cell.angle_alpha   90.00
_cell.angle_beta   90.00
_cell.angle_gamma   90.00
#
_symmetry.space_group_name_H-M   'P 1'
#
loop_
_entity.id
_entity.type
_entity.pdbx_description
1 polymer ?
#
loop_
_entity_poly.entity_id
_entity_poly.type
_entity_poly.pdbx_seq_one_letter_code
_entity_poly.pdbx_strand_id
1 'polypeptide(L)'
;MRVAILSAEAVPYSKTGGLGDVAGALPKALCRVGVDAVLITPLYLQTKGEYLSHLVIDDLWLNWGGHDFRAKVFYSEANGSPTFLIDAPEFFHRSSIYGFREDYERFAFFNHAALILLTRIGAPPDIVHLNDWHCGFAAVEIASKRNQGDDYWRRTKTVFSIHNLAYQGAFGTEELWKLGFGSEFERSAFLFDGAASALKAGLAVSDMLSTVSRRYSYEAQTAENGYGLDWLLRQRSDKFIGITNGVDYDVW
;
A
#
# COMPACT_ATOMS: atom_id res chain seq x y z
N MET A 1 -10.02 17.16 5.13
CA MET A 1 -9.38 15.86 5.41
C MET A 1 -8.72 15.39 4.13
N ARG A 2 -7.44 15.03 4.21
CA ARG A 2 -6.64 14.51 3.09
C ARG A 2 -6.33 13.03 3.28
N VAL A 3 -6.61 12.22 2.27
CA VAL A 3 -6.43 10.76 2.29
C VAL A 3 -5.55 10.34 1.12
N ALA A 4 -4.41 9.73 1.41
CA ALA A 4 -3.55 9.11 0.40
C ALA A 4 -3.81 7.61 0.37
N ILE A 5 -4.15 7.08 -0.79
CA ILE A 5 -4.46 5.66 -0.98
C ILE A 5 -3.31 5.05 -1.77
N LEU A 6 -2.67 4.03 -1.21
CA LEU A 6 -1.61 3.28 -1.86
C LEU A 6 -2.17 1.90 -2.22
N SER A 7 -1.95 1.49 -3.47
CA SER A 7 -2.32 0.16 -3.96
C SER A 7 -1.38 -0.32 -5.05
N ALA A 8 -1.09 -1.62 -5.05
CA ALA A 8 -0.33 -2.28 -6.10
C ALA A 8 -1.10 -2.34 -7.44
N GLU A 9 -2.43 -2.32 -7.41
CA GLU A 9 -3.24 -2.29 -8.63
C GLU A 9 -4.45 -1.38 -8.45
N ALA A 10 -4.88 -0.76 -9.55
CA ALA A 10 -6.06 0.11 -9.59
C ALA A 10 -6.57 0.28 -11.03
N VAL A 11 -7.87 0.10 -11.23
CA VAL A 11 -8.55 0.38 -12.50
C VAL A 11 -8.56 1.90 -12.75
N PRO A 12 -8.32 2.36 -14.00
CA PRO A 12 -8.12 1.58 -15.23
C PRO A 12 -6.66 1.24 -15.55
N TYR A 13 -5.72 1.63 -14.70
CA TYR A 13 -4.28 1.55 -14.97
C TYR A 13 -3.76 0.11 -14.99
N SER A 14 -4.16 -0.67 -13.98
CA SER A 14 -3.69 -2.03 -13.79
C SER A 14 -4.69 -2.84 -12.97
N LYS A 15 -4.89 -4.11 -13.32
CA LYS A 15 -5.82 -5.01 -12.61
C LYS A 15 -5.44 -6.47 -12.82
N THR A 16 -5.43 -7.24 -11.73
CA THR A 16 -5.46 -8.70 -11.76
C THR A 16 -6.67 -9.28 -11.02
N GLY A 17 -7.19 -8.58 -10.00
CA GLY A 17 -8.31 -9.06 -9.20
C GLY A 17 -9.24 -7.94 -8.70
N GLY A 18 -10.02 -8.26 -7.66
CA GLY A 18 -10.99 -7.33 -7.08
C GLY A 18 -10.38 -6.17 -6.29
N LEU A 19 -9.12 -6.28 -5.87
CA LEU A 19 -8.39 -5.17 -5.24
C LEU A 19 -8.33 -3.97 -6.19
N GLY A 20 -8.00 -4.19 -7.48
CA GLY A 20 -7.93 -3.13 -8.47
C GLY A 20 -9.24 -2.38 -8.68
N ASP A 21 -10.39 -3.06 -8.53
CA ASP A 21 -11.70 -2.42 -8.62
C ASP A 21 -11.95 -1.47 -7.45
N VAL A 22 -11.68 -1.92 -6.22
CA VAL A 22 -11.86 -1.12 -5.00
C VAL A 22 -10.89 0.06 -4.97
N ALA A 23 -9.61 -0.18 -5.26
CA ALA A 23 -8.59 0.85 -5.27
C ALA A 23 -8.81 1.90 -6.37
N GLY A 24 -9.42 1.52 -7.50
CA GLY A 24 -9.79 2.44 -8.57
C GLY A 24 -11.01 3.31 -8.22
N ALA A 25 -12.03 2.72 -7.58
CA ALA A 25 -13.31 3.39 -7.32
C ALA A 25 -13.34 4.22 -6.02
N LEU A 26 -12.64 3.78 -4.97
CA LEU A 26 -12.68 4.42 -3.66
C LEU A 26 -12.22 5.90 -3.68
N PRO A 27 -11.09 6.28 -4.32
CA PRO A 27 -10.65 7.67 -4.32
C PRO A 27 -11.68 8.59 -4.98
N LYS A 28 -12.25 8.18 -6.12
CA LYS A 28 -13.35 8.89 -6.81
C LYS A 28 -14.59 9.06 -5.91
N ALA A 29 -14.98 8.02 -5.19
CA ALA A 29 -16.10 8.09 -4.25
C ALA A 29 -15.83 9.05 -3.07
N LEU A 30 -14.61 9.07 -2.54
CA LEU A 30 -14.19 10.00 -1.50
C LEU A 30 -14.18 11.45 -1.98
N CYS A 31 -13.66 11.71 -3.19
CA CYS A 31 -13.71 13.04 -3.81
C CYS A 31 -15.14 13.55 -3.96
N ARG A 32 -16.10 12.68 -4.34
CA ARG A 32 -17.53 13.04 -4.47
C ARG A 32 -18.17 13.53 -3.17
N VAL A 33 -17.67 13.08 -2.02
CA VAL A 33 -18.14 13.52 -0.69
C VAL A 33 -17.26 14.62 -0.08
N GLY A 34 -16.39 15.25 -0.88
CA GLY A 34 -15.58 16.40 -0.48
C GLY A 34 -14.28 16.08 0.27
N VAL A 35 -13.81 14.83 0.23
CA VAL A 35 -12.50 14.45 0.78
C VAL A 35 -11.42 14.70 -0.26
N ASP A 36 -10.30 15.31 0.15
CA ASP A 36 -9.10 15.42 -0.68
C ASP A 36 -8.43 14.05 -0.77
N ALA A 37 -8.85 13.23 -1.73
CA ALA A 37 -8.37 11.87 -1.91
C ALA A 37 -7.44 11.76 -3.12
N VAL A 38 -6.29 11.10 -2.92
CA VAL A 38 -5.31 10.84 -3.97
C VAL A 38 -4.94 9.37 -3.99
N LEU A 39 -4.83 8.79 -5.18
CA LEU A 39 -4.32 7.45 -5.40
C LEU A 39 -2.85 7.49 -5.82
N ILE A 40 -2.03 6.59 -5.28
CA ILE A 40 -0.67 6.33 -5.73
C ILE A 40 -0.54 4.85 -6.07
N THR A 41 -0.04 4.54 -7.26
CA THR A 41 0.13 3.16 -7.76
C THR A 41 1.35 3.05 -8.68
N PRO A 42 1.96 1.86 -8.88
CA PRO A 42 3.05 1.73 -9.84
C PRO A 42 2.57 1.88 -11.29
N LEU A 43 3.44 2.43 -12.14
CA LEU A 43 3.27 2.40 -13.59
C LEU A 43 3.80 1.06 -14.13
N TYR A 44 2.90 0.15 -14.50
CA TYR A 44 3.27 -1.14 -15.10
C TYR A 44 3.42 -1.03 -16.61
N LEU A 45 4.20 -1.93 -17.20
CA LEU A 45 4.41 -2.03 -18.66
C LEU A 45 3.09 -2.09 -19.46
N GLN A 46 2.08 -2.75 -18.91
CA GLN A 46 0.77 -2.94 -19.53
C GLN A 46 -0.19 -1.74 -19.39
N THR A 47 0.23 -0.69 -18.67
CA THR A 47 -0.59 0.52 -18.51
C THR A 47 -0.73 1.21 -19.86
N LYS A 48 -1.95 1.46 -20.31
CA LYS A 48 -2.18 2.14 -21.58
C LYS A 48 -1.79 3.61 -21.47
N GLY A 49 -1.02 4.10 -22.44
CA GLY A 49 -0.57 5.49 -22.48
C GLY A 49 -1.72 6.51 -22.53
N GLU A 50 -2.90 6.14 -23.02
CA GLU A 50 -4.09 6.99 -23.05
C GLU A 50 -4.59 7.39 -21.65
N TYR A 51 -4.24 6.60 -20.62
CA TYR A 51 -4.55 6.91 -19.24
C TYR A 51 -3.55 7.87 -18.60
N LEU A 52 -2.45 8.22 -19.25
CA LEU A 52 -1.44 9.12 -18.69
C LEU A 52 -1.70 10.54 -19.18
N SER A 53 -1.95 11.47 -18.25
CA SER A 53 -2.20 12.86 -18.62
C SER A 53 -0.90 13.60 -18.91
N HIS A 54 0.02 13.65 -17.94
CA HIS A 54 1.33 14.28 -18.11
C HIS A 54 2.33 13.82 -17.04
N LEU A 55 3.62 14.04 -17.31
CA LEU A 55 4.70 13.86 -16.35
C LEU A 55 4.70 15.04 -15.36
N VAL A 56 4.67 14.76 -14.06
CA VAL A 56 4.65 15.80 -13.00
C VAL A 56 5.96 15.90 -12.23
N ILE A 57 6.69 14.80 -12.11
CA ILE A 57 8.03 14.78 -11.51
C ILE A 57 8.89 13.91 -12.41
N ASP A 58 9.95 14.48 -12.97
CA ASP A 58 10.88 13.75 -13.82
C ASP A 58 12.08 13.20 -13.03
N ASP A 59 12.28 13.64 -11.79
CA ASP A 59 13.47 13.41 -10.97
C ASP A 59 13.13 13.08 -9.50
N LEU A 60 12.24 12.10 -9.28
CA LEU A 60 12.00 11.58 -7.93
C LEU A 60 13.22 10.75 -7.51
N TRP A 61 14.17 11.41 -6.86
CA TRP A 61 15.36 10.78 -6.30
C TRP A 61 15.05 10.09 -4.98
N LEU A 62 15.51 8.85 -4.86
CA LEU A 62 15.32 8.02 -3.69
C LEU A 62 16.57 7.17 -3.45
N ASN A 63 16.93 6.97 -2.18
CA ASN A 63 18.01 6.09 -1.80
C ASN A 63 17.43 4.71 -1.48
N TRP A 64 17.86 3.69 -2.22
CA TRP A 64 17.35 2.32 -2.07
C TRP A 64 18.52 1.34 -2.05
N GLY A 65 18.63 0.54 -0.99
CA GLY A 65 19.73 -0.42 -0.84
C GLY A 65 21.13 0.22 -0.88
N GLY A 66 21.26 1.51 -0.52
CA GLY A 66 22.51 2.25 -0.58
C GLY A 66 22.86 2.84 -1.95
N HIS A 67 21.95 2.75 -2.92
CA HIS A 67 22.11 3.33 -4.25
C HIS A 67 21.07 4.43 -4.50
N ASP A 68 21.44 5.42 -5.30
CA ASP A 68 20.51 6.46 -5.73
C ASP A 68 19.76 6.02 -6.98
N PHE A 69 18.43 6.01 -6.89
CA PHE A 69 17.53 5.69 -7.99
C PHE A 69 16.75 6.94 -8.40
N ARG A 70 16.50 7.05 -9.69
CA ARG A 70 15.64 8.10 -10.26
C ARG A 70 14.36 7.46 -10.78
N ALA A 71 13.26 7.75 -10.12
CA ALA A 71 11.92 7.43 -10.62
C ALA A 71 11.28 8.64 -11.29
N LYS A 72 10.30 8.39 -12.15
CA LYS A 72 9.41 9.40 -12.72
C LYS A 72 8.02 9.25 -12.12
N VAL A 73 7.24 10.32 -12.15
CA VAL A 73 5.86 10.30 -11.66
C VAL A 73 4.97 10.94 -12.70
N PHE A 74 4.00 10.15 -13.17
CA PHE A 74 2.94 10.61 -14.06
C PHE A 74 1.68 10.93 -13.25
N TYR A 75 0.94 11.92 -13.70
CA TYR A 75 -0.37 12.24 -13.17
C TYR A 75 -1.48 11.78 -14.12
N SER A 76 -2.60 11.39 -13.53
CA SER A 76 -3.82 11.02 -14.24
C SER A 76 -5.08 11.27 -13.42
N GLU A 77 -6.18 11.50 -14.13
CA GLU A 77 -7.55 11.45 -13.59
C GLU A 77 -8.42 10.41 -14.29
N ALA A 78 -7.82 9.42 -14.97
CA ALA A 78 -8.55 8.44 -15.79
C ALA A 78 -9.52 7.56 -14.99
N ASN A 79 -9.27 7.34 -13.70
CA ASN A 79 -10.21 6.68 -12.78
C ASN A 79 -11.27 7.62 -12.18
N GLY A 80 -11.30 8.89 -12.59
CA GLY A 80 -12.18 9.93 -12.05
C GLY A 80 -11.70 10.57 -10.74
N SER A 81 -10.40 10.47 -10.43
CA SER A 81 -9.78 11.07 -9.24
C SER A 81 -8.28 11.34 -9.42
N PRO A 82 -7.68 12.28 -8.66
CA PRO A 82 -6.24 12.52 -8.69
C PRO A 82 -5.43 11.25 -8.43
N THR A 83 -4.64 10.83 -9.43
CA THR A 83 -3.81 9.63 -9.36
C THR A 83 -2.37 9.93 -9.77
N PHE A 84 -1.41 9.47 -8.99
CA PHE A 84 0.01 9.49 -9.32
C PHE A 84 0.52 8.09 -9.61
N LEU A 85 1.16 7.91 -10.76
CA LEU A 85 1.75 6.65 -11.18
C LEU A 85 3.28 6.74 -11.10
N ILE A 86 3.88 5.86 -10.28
CA ILE A 86 5.34 5.81 -10.11
C ILE A 86 5.95 4.95 -11.22
N ASP A 87 6.67 5.60 -12.11
CA ASP A 87 7.43 4.98 -13.18
C ASP A 87 8.86 4.67 -12.73
N ALA A 88 9.10 3.39 -12.47
CA ALA A 88 10.40 2.81 -12.18
C ALA A 88 10.53 1.50 -12.98
N PRO A 89 10.94 1.57 -14.26
CA PRO A 89 10.94 0.42 -15.18
C PRO A 89 11.69 -0.80 -14.65
N GLU A 90 12.80 -0.58 -13.95
CA GLU A 90 13.62 -1.63 -13.34
C GLU A 90 12.82 -2.53 -12.39
N PHE A 91 11.78 -1.99 -11.75
CA PHE A 91 10.92 -2.72 -10.82
C PHE A 91 9.58 -3.13 -11.45
N PHE A 92 8.95 -2.28 -12.27
CA PHE A 92 7.55 -2.47 -12.68
C PHE A 92 7.34 -2.83 -14.15
N HIS A 93 8.37 -2.72 -15.00
CA HIS A 93 8.27 -3.20 -16.38
C HIS A 93 8.54 -4.70 -16.44
N ARG A 94 7.51 -5.47 -16.06
CA ARG A 94 7.48 -6.93 -16.07
C ARG A 94 6.31 -7.43 -16.92
N SER A 95 6.32 -8.72 -17.23
CA SER A 95 5.25 -9.38 -18.02
C SER A 95 3.92 -9.52 -17.26
N SER A 96 3.93 -9.38 -15.93
CA SER A 96 2.75 -9.43 -15.06
C SER A 96 2.93 -8.50 -13.86
N ILE A 97 1.84 -8.23 -13.13
CA ILE A 97 1.90 -7.44 -11.88
C ILE A 97 2.59 -8.24 -10.77
N TYR A 98 2.18 -9.51 -10.59
CA TYR A 98 2.62 -10.40 -9.52
C TYR A 98 3.26 -11.67 -10.07
N GLY A 99 3.87 -12.44 -9.17
CA GLY A 99 4.36 -13.80 -9.40
C GLY A 99 5.88 -13.89 -9.54
N PHE A 100 6.60 -12.83 -9.18
CA PHE A 100 8.07 -12.84 -9.19
C PHE A 100 8.59 -13.05 -7.78
N ARG A 101 9.75 -13.70 -7.69
CA ARG A 101 10.41 -13.97 -6.40
C ARG A 101 10.77 -12.67 -5.68
N GLU A 102 11.08 -11.63 -6.45
CA GLU A 102 11.47 -10.30 -5.98
C GLU A 102 10.28 -9.37 -5.71
N ASP A 103 9.04 -9.87 -5.71
CA ASP A 103 7.85 -9.02 -5.49
C ASP A 103 7.92 -8.25 -4.16
N TYR A 104 8.45 -8.85 -3.10
CA TYR A 104 8.65 -8.17 -1.82
C TYR A 104 9.50 -6.89 -1.97
N GLU A 105 10.58 -6.95 -2.75
CA GLU A 105 11.47 -5.81 -3.00
C GLU A 105 10.79 -4.77 -3.90
N ARG A 106 10.13 -5.22 -4.97
CA ARG A 106 9.38 -4.33 -5.89
C ARG A 106 8.35 -3.50 -5.15
N PHE A 107 7.59 -4.13 -4.25
CA PHE A 107 6.57 -3.42 -3.49
C PHE A 107 7.17 -2.61 -2.35
N ALA A 108 8.22 -3.07 -1.67
CA ALA A 108 8.92 -2.24 -0.69
C ALA A 108 9.46 -0.95 -1.32
N PHE A 109 10.05 -1.03 -2.53
CA PHE A 109 10.49 0.12 -3.31
C PHE A 109 9.33 1.06 -3.63
N PHE A 110 8.21 0.53 -4.13
CA PHE A 110 7.01 1.33 -4.42
C PHE A 110 6.54 2.11 -3.19
N ASN A 111 6.48 1.46 -2.03
CA ASN A 111 6.04 2.09 -0.79
C ASN A 111 6.96 3.25 -0.42
N HIS A 112 8.28 3.02 -0.44
CA HIS A 112 9.26 4.06 -0.13
C HIS A 112 9.15 5.25 -1.10
N ALA A 113 9.08 4.98 -2.40
CA ALA A 113 8.92 6.00 -3.43
C ALA A 113 7.59 6.78 -3.27
N ALA A 114 6.49 6.11 -2.92
CA ALA A 114 5.21 6.74 -2.66
C ALA A 114 5.23 7.66 -1.43
N LEU A 115 5.92 7.26 -0.36
CA LEU A 115 6.09 8.11 0.83
C LEU A 115 6.95 9.33 0.53
N ILE A 116 8.05 9.19 -0.22
CA ILE A 116 8.84 10.35 -0.68
C ILE A 116 7.98 11.26 -1.55
N LEU A 117 7.24 10.69 -2.52
CA LEU A 117 6.35 11.45 -3.39
C LEU A 117 5.35 12.29 -2.57
N LEU A 118 4.74 11.70 -1.54
CA LEU A 118 3.79 12.42 -0.68
C LEU A 118 4.41 13.70 -0.10
N THR A 119 5.67 13.64 0.36
CA THR A 119 6.38 14.84 0.88
C THR A 119 6.64 15.91 -0.17
N ARG A 120 6.62 15.57 -1.47
CA ARG A 120 6.83 16.49 -2.59
C ARG A 120 5.55 17.14 -3.09
N ILE A 121 4.41 16.45 -2.99
CA ILE A 121 3.15 16.87 -3.61
C ILE A 121 2.19 17.60 -2.66
N GLY A 122 2.56 17.83 -1.41
CA GLY A 122 1.80 18.73 -0.54
C GLY A 122 1.98 18.50 0.95
N ALA A 123 0.96 18.91 1.70
CA ALA A 123 0.88 18.72 3.14
C ALA A 123 0.74 17.22 3.50
N PRO A 124 1.17 16.83 4.70
CA PRO A 124 1.00 15.45 5.16
C PRO A 124 -0.47 15.03 5.12
N PRO A 125 -0.77 13.84 4.58
CA PRO A 125 -2.13 13.32 4.61
C PRO A 125 -2.56 13.07 6.05
N ASP A 126 -3.84 13.30 6.35
CA ASP A 126 -4.43 12.91 7.63
C ASP A 126 -4.44 11.39 7.76
N ILE A 127 -4.74 10.70 6.65
CA ILE A 127 -4.82 9.24 6.58
C ILE A 127 -4.02 8.73 5.37
N VAL A 128 -3.20 7.71 5.59
CA VAL A 128 -2.69 6.85 4.52
C VAL A 128 -3.42 5.51 4.57
N HIS A 129 -4.17 5.22 3.51
CA HIS A 129 -4.91 3.97 3.33
C HIS A 129 -4.08 3.01 2.49
N LEU A 130 -3.62 1.95 3.14
CA LEU A 130 -2.70 0.94 2.64
C LEU A 130 -3.47 -0.32 2.28
N ASN A 131 -3.35 -0.79 1.03
CA ASN A 131 -4.11 -1.93 0.54
C ASN A 131 -3.24 -3.18 0.39
N ASP A 132 -3.61 -4.19 1.17
CA ASP A 132 -3.04 -5.54 1.18
C ASP A 132 -1.54 -5.60 1.50
N TRP A 133 -0.97 -6.81 1.48
CA TRP A 133 0.41 -7.09 1.88
C TRP A 133 1.43 -6.21 1.14
N HIS A 134 1.15 -5.86 -0.11
CA HIS A 134 2.00 -4.97 -0.91
C HIS A 134 2.31 -3.66 -0.19
N CYS A 135 1.36 -3.14 0.61
CA CYS A 135 1.48 -1.86 1.28
C CYS A 135 1.93 -1.97 2.75
N GLY A 136 2.31 -3.18 3.20
CA GLY A 136 2.77 -3.41 4.58
C GLY A 136 4.05 -2.66 4.92
N PHE A 137 4.91 -2.45 3.93
CA PHE A 137 6.16 -1.73 4.06
C PHE A 137 5.96 -0.25 4.42
N ALA A 138 5.02 0.46 3.76
CA ALA A 138 4.71 1.84 4.10
C ALA A 138 4.12 1.97 5.50
N ALA A 139 3.34 0.98 5.98
CA ALA A 139 2.80 0.99 7.33
C ALA A 139 3.93 1.08 8.37
N VAL A 140 4.97 0.25 8.17
CA VAL A 140 6.14 0.20 9.06
C VAL A 140 6.98 1.46 8.91
N GLU A 141 7.24 1.93 7.69
CA GLU A 141 8.03 3.15 7.48
C GLU A 141 7.36 4.38 8.11
N ILE A 142 6.04 4.56 7.93
CA ILE A 142 5.29 5.65 8.59
C ILE A 142 5.36 5.51 10.12
N ALA A 143 5.15 4.30 10.65
CA ALA A 143 5.21 4.07 12.10
C ALA A 143 6.62 4.37 12.67
N SER A 144 7.67 3.96 11.96
CA SER A 144 9.06 4.22 12.30
C SER A 144 9.36 5.72 12.30
N LYS A 145 8.98 6.46 11.24
CA LYS A 145 9.13 7.92 11.16
C LYS A 145 8.39 8.64 12.30
N ARG A 146 7.17 8.21 12.64
CA ARG A 146 6.43 8.74 13.80
C ARG A 146 7.16 8.51 15.12
N ASN A 147 7.70 7.31 15.34
CA ASN A 147 8.46 6.97 16.55
C ASN A 147 9.75 7.79 16.68
N GLN A 148 10.35 8.16 15.55
CA GLN A 148 11.54 9.02 15.48
C GLN A 148 11.21 10.52 15.60
N GLY A 149 9.92 10.89 15.70
CA GLY A 149 9.49 12.28 15.86
C GLY A 149 9.47 13.10 14.59
N ASP A 150 9.42 12.46 13.41
CA ASP A 150 9.33 13.14 12.11
C ASP A 150 8.11 14.07 12.05
N ASP A 151 8.35 15.37 11.84
CA ASP A 151 7.31 16.40 11.89
C ASP A 151 6.23 16.23 10.81
N TYR A 152 6.59 15.70 9.63
CA TYR A 152 5.67 15.50 8.53
C TYR A 152 4.70 14.37 8.86
N TRP A 153 5.21 13.22 9.34
CA TRP A 153 4.39 12.03 9.56
C TRP A 153 3.73 11.95 10.95
N ARG A 154 4.17 12.74 11.94
CA ARG A 154 3.76 12.64 13.35
C ARG A 154 2.25 12.54 13.57
N ARG A 155 1.44 13.23 12.74
CA ARG A 155 -0.03 13.26 12.87
C ARG A 155 -0.77 12.35 11.89
N THR A 156 -0.08 11.80 10.89
CA THR A 156 -0.68 10.91 9.90
C THR A 156 -1.10 9.59 10.55
N LYS A 157 -2.32 9.16 10.26
CA LYS A 157 -2.89 7.88 10.68
C LYS A 157 -2.88 6.87 9.54
N THR A 158 -2.78 5.58 9.85
CA THR A 158 -2.79 4.53 8.84
C THR A 158 -4.02 3.64 8.96
N VAL A 159 -4.66 3.38 7.82
CA VAL A 159 -5.71 2.36 7.67
C VAL A 159 -5.16 1.27 6.78
N PHE A 160 -5.22 0.02 7.21
CA PHE A 160 -4.70 -1.11 6.44
C PHE A 160 -5.83 -2.08 6.09
N SER A 161 -6.11 -2.23 4.79
CA SER A 161 -7.20 -3.08 4.29
C SER A 161 -6.70 -4.41 3.76
N ILE A 162 -7.33 -5.47 4.22
CA ILE A 162 -7.01 -6.86 3.89
C ILE A 162 -8.06 -7.37 2.90
N HIS A 163 -7.63 -7.77 1.71
CA HIS A 163 -8.53 -8.37 0.72
C HIS A 163 -8.38 -9.89 0.67
N ASN A 164 -7.20 -10.43 1.03
CA ASN A 164 -7.00 -11.86 1.17
C ASN A 164 -5.82 -12.22 2.10
N LEU A 165 -6.12 -12.80 3.26
CA LEU A 165 -5.10 -13.24 4.24
C LEU A 165 -4.18 -14.38 3.75
N ALA A 166 -4.55 -15.10 2.69
CA ALA A 166 -3.70 -16.14 2.14
C ALA A 166 -2.42 -15.56 1.51
N TYR A 167 -2.45 -14.30 1.04
CA TYR A 167 -1.29 -13.63 0.45
C TYR A 167 -0.53 -12.84 1.52
N GLN A 168 0.47 -13.49 2.11
CA GLN A 168 1.24 -12.95 3.23
C GLN A 168 2.34 -11.96 2.81
N GLY A 169 2.78 -12.01 1.54
CA GLY A 169 3.99 -11.31 1.12
C GLY A 169 5.21 -11.78 1.92
N ALA A 170 5.44 -13.10 1.94
CA ALA A 170 6.50 -13.72 2.73
C ALA A 170 7.86 -13.63 2.03
N PHE A 171 8.92 -13.35 2.79
CA PHE A 171 10.30 -13.25 2.29
C PHE A 171 11.33 -13.55 3.39
N GLY A 172 12.60 -13.67 3.01
CA GLY A 172 13.70 -13.97 3.92
C GLY A 172 13.98 -12.82 4.91
N THR A 173 14.19 -13.14 6.18
CA THR A 173 14.43 -12.13 7.23
C THR A 173 15.70 -11.31 7.01
N GLU A 174 16.69 -11.90 6.32
CA GLU A 174 17.94 -11.29 5.92
C GLU A 174 17.76 -10.12 4.94
N GLU A 175 16.64 -10.09 4.21
CA GLU A 175 16.35 -9.03 3.24
C GLU A 175 15.90 -7.73 3.93
N LEU A 176 15.39 -7.79 5.17
CA LEU A 176 14.91 -6.61 5.90
C LEU A 176 15.96 -5.50 5.98
N TRP A 177 17.22 -5.86 6.19
CA TRP A 177 18.31 -4.89 6.23
C TRP A 177 18.51 -4.19 4.89
N LYS A 178 18.45 -4.93 3.77
CA LYS A 178 18.61 -4.36 2.42
C LYS A 178 17.46 -3.41 2.06
N LEU A 179 16.26 -3.70 2.58
CA LEU A 179 15.06 -2.88 2.42
C LEU A 179 15.01 -1.68 3.38
N GLY A 180 16.01 -1.49 4.24
CA GLY A 180 16.08 -0.37 5.19
C GLY A 180 15.37 -0.58 6.52
N PHE A 181 14.87 -1.79 6.81
CA PHE A 181 14.17 -2.13 8.05
C PHE A 181 15.13 -2.75 9.09
N GLY A 182 15.98 -1.90 9.68
CA GLY A 182 17.07 -2.32 10.56
C GLY A 182 16.75 -2.29 12.07
N SER A 183 15.80 -1.46 12.50
CA SER A 183 15.50 -1.32 13.93
C SER A 183 14.84 -2.57 14.51
N GLU A 184 14.90 -2.74 15.83
CA GLU A 184 14.20 -3.84 16.51
C GLU A 184 12.69 -3.76 16.31
N PHE A 185 12.12 -2.55 16.38
CA PHE A 185 10.70 -2.31 16.14
C PHE A 185 10.28 -2.76 14.73
N GLU A 186 11.00 -2.32 13.70
CA GLU A 186 10.70 -2.66 12.31
C GLU A 186 10.82 -4.17 12.08
N ARG A 187 11.93 -4.78 12.50
CA ARG A 187 12.13 -6.23 12.33
C ARG A 187 11.05 -7.05 13.05
N SER A 188 10.71 -6.68 14.28
CA SER A 188 9.65 -7.32 15.05
C SER A 188 8.29 -7.19 14.36
N ALA A 189 8.02 -6.07 13.69
CA ALA A 189 6.81 -5.90 12.91
C ALA A 189 6.70 -6.94 11.79
N PHE A 190 7.78 -7.24 11.05
CA PHE A 190 7.73 -8.20 9.94
C PHE A 190 7.82 -9.68 10.35
N LEU A 191 8.54 -10.00 11.43
CA LEU A 191 8.81 -11.40 11.80
C LEU A 191 7.52 -12.21 12.03
N PHE A 192 7.40 -13.33 11.32
CA PHE A 192 6.29 -14.25 11.39
C PHE A 192 6.72 -15.65 10.94
N ASP A 193 6.53 -16.64 11.81
CA ASP A 193 6.79 -18.07 11.54
C ASP A 193 8.17 -18.38 10.91
N GLY A 194 9.23 -17.80 11.48
CA GLY A 194 10.61 -18.00 10.99
C GLY A 194 10.96 -17.24 9.70
N ALA A 195 10.03 -16.46 9.14
CA ALA A 195 10.22 -15.61 7.97
C ALA A 195 9.82 -14.15 8.26
N ALA A 196 9.89 -13.29 7.26
CA ALA A 196 9.29 -11.96 7.26
C ALA A 196 7.98 -11.97 6.46
N SER A 197 6.95 -11.25 6.92
CA SER A 197 5.66 -11.10 6.25
C SER A 197 5.25 -9.63 6.19
N ALA A 198 5.10 -9.11 4.96
CA ALA A 198 4.65 -7.73 4.75
C ALA A 198 3.21 -7.53 5.20
N LEU A 199 2.34 -8.53 5.01
CA LEU A 199 0.97 -8.50 5.51
C LEU A 199 0.95 -8.35 7.04
N LYS A 200 1.67 -9.23 7.73
CA LYS A 200 1.75 -9.23 9.19
C LYS A 200 2.28 -7.89 9.72
N ALA A 201 3.29 -7.32 9.06
CA ALA A 201 3.81 -6.01 9.38
C ALA A 201 2.72 -4.91 9.32
N GLY A 202 1.95 -4.87 8.23
CA GLY A 202 0.82 -3.96 8.07
C GLY A 202 -0.22 -4.10 9.19
N LEU A 203 -0.57 -5.35 9.54
CA LEU A 203 -1.49 -5.63 10.65
C LEU A 203 -0.95 -5.18 12.01
N ALA A 204 0.34 -5.41 12.26
CA ALA A 204 0.95 -5.16 13.55
C ALA A 204 0.98 -3.68 13.90
N VAL A 205 1.28 -2.80 12.93
CA VAL A 205 1.63 -1.40 13.22
C VAL A 205 0.58 -0.37 12.82
N SER A 206 -0.39 -0.72 11.98
CA SER A 206 -1.37 0.26 11.49
C SER A 206 -2.29 0.78 12.59
N ASP A 207 -2.83 2.01 12.47
CA ASP A 207 -3.76 2.54 13.48
C ASP A 207 -5.11 1.83 13.45
N MET A 208 -5.63 1.54 12.26
CA MET A 208 -6.88 0.81 12.03
C MET A 208 -6.71 -0.27 10.97
N LEU A 209 -7.46 -1.37 11.12
CA LEU A 209 -7.51 -2.47 10.19
C LEU A 209 -8.92 -2.57 9.59
N SER A 210 -9.01 -2.88 8.31
CA SER A 210 -10.29 -3.21 7.70
C SER A 210 -10.21 -4.39 6.73
N THR A 211 -11.38 -4.93 6.38
CA THR A 211 -11.50 -6.01 5.40
C THR A 211 -12.84 -5.94 4.69
N VAL A 212 -13.01 -6.77 3.66
CA VAL A 212 -14.04 -6.70 2.61
C VAL A 212 -15.46 -7.05 3.07
N SER A 213 -15.65 -7.53 4.31
CA SER A 213 -16.98 -7.72 4.89
C SER A 213 -16.94 -7.92 6.41
N ARG A 214 -18.07 -7.66 7.08
CA ARG A 214 -18.24 -7.97 8.51
C ARG A 214 -18.04 -9.45 8.80
N ARG A 215 -18.61 -10.32 7.97
CA ARG A 215 -18.47 -11.78 8.15
C ARG A 215 -16.99 -12.20 8.06
N TYR A 216 -16.28 -11.71 7.05
CA TYR A 216 -14.86 -12.00 6.88
C TYR A 216 -14.03 -11.51 8.07
N SER A 217 -14.36 -10.35 8.68
CA SER A 217 -13.65 -9.89 9.88
C SER A 217 -13.76 -10.84 11.09
N TYR A 218 -14.85 -11.59 11.21
CA TYR A 218 -14.98 -12.63 12.24
C TYR A 218 -14.28 -13.93 11.83
N GLU A 219 -14.45 -14.36 10.58
CA GLU A 219 -13.83 -15.59 10.06
C GLU A 219 -12.30 -15.49 10.11
N ALA A 220 -11.73 -14.36 9.69
CA ALA A 220 -10.30 -14.06 9.75
C ALA A 220 -9.67 -14.20 11.15
N GLN A 221 -10.48 -14.15 12.21
CA GLN A 221 -10.03 -14.32 13.59
C GLN A 221 -10.10 -15.76 14.08
N THR A 222 -10.50 -16.72 13.24
CA THR A 222 -10.49 -18.16 13.56
C THR A 222 -9.20 -18.82 13.05
N ALA A 223 -8.79 -19.92 13.69
CA ALA A 223 -7.57 -20.62 13.29
C ALA A 223 -7.64 -21.16 11.85
N GLU A 224 -8.83 -21.53 11.38
CA GLU A 224 -9.06 -22.10 10.06
C GLU A 224 -8.90 -21.08 8.94
N ASN A 225 -9.28 -19.82 9.16
CA ASN A 225 -9.31 -18.79 8.12
C ASN A 225 -8.35 -17.62 8.36
N GLY A 226 -7.65 -17.59 9.50
CA GLY A 226 -6.71 -16.52 9.82
C GLY A 226 -5.28 -16.75 9.32
N TYR A 227 -4.99 -17.92 8.70
CA TYR A 227 -3.68 -18.23 8.09
C TYR A 227 -2.50 -17.99 9.05
N GLY A 228 -2.67 -18.36 10.33
CA GLY A 228 -1.67 -18.16 11.39
C GLY A 228 -1.56 -16.73 11.93
N LEU A 229 -2.35 -15.78 11.41
CA LEU A 229 -2.46 -14.40 11.90
C LEU A 229 -3.74 -14.15 12.72
N ASP A 230 -4.55 -15.19 12.94
CA ASP A 230 -5.80 -15.15 13.70
C ASP A 230 -5.59 -14.55 15.10
N TRP A 231 -4.48 -14.92 15.77
CA TRP A 231 -4.14 -14.39 17.10
C TRP A 231 -3.89 -12.88 17.09
N LEU A 232 -3.22 -12.37 16.06
CA LEU A 232 -2.92 -10.95 15.93
C LEU A 232 -4.19 -10.16 15.63
N LEU A 233 -5.06 -10.70 14.78
CA LEU A 233 -6.35 -10.09 14.49
C LEU A 233 -7.28 -10.09 15.72
N ARG A 234 -7.29 -11.14 16.53
CA ARG A 234 -8.01 -11.15 17.83
C ARG A 234 -7.47 -10.11 18.80
N GLN A 235 -6.14 -10.01 18.91
CA GLN A 235 -5.48 -9.00 19.75
C GLN A 235 -5.84 -7.57 19.33
N ARG A 236 -6.13 -7.37 18.04
CA ARG A 236 -6.48 -6.08 17.43
C ARG A 236 -7.97 -5.95 17.07
N SER A 237 -8.83 -6.77 17.68
CA SER A 237 -10.26 -6.82 17.38
C SER A 237 -10.98 -5.50 17.64
N ASP A 238 -10.49 -4.68 18.58
CA ASP A 238 -10.97 -3.32 18.87
C ASP A 238 -10.70 -2.33 17.72
N LYS A 239 -9.76 -2.67 16.84
CA LYS A 239 -9.30 -1.85 15.70
C LYS A 239 -9.54 -2.52 14.35
N PHE A 240 -10.27 -3.64 14.31
CA PHE A 240 -10.49 -4.40 13.09
C PHE A 240 -11.97 -4.39 12.68
N ILE A 241 -12.25 -3.77 11.54
CA ILE A 241 -13.63 -3.57 11.06
C ILE A 241 -13.87 -4.18 9.67
N GLY A 242 -15.00 -4.85 9.51
CA GLY A 242 -15.45 -5.30 8.19
C GLY A 242 -16.26 -4.21 7.47
N ILE A 243 -15.77 -3.74 6.34
CA ILE A 243 -16.44 -2.80 5.44
C ILE A 243 -16.80 -3.56 4.17
N THR A 244 -18.10 -3.74 3.91
CA THR A 244 -18.55 -4.43 2.71
C THR A 244 -18.13 -3.66 1.46
N ASN A 245 -17.48 -4.35 0.51
CA ASN A 245 -17.11 -3.74 -0.75
C ASN A 245 -18.34 -3.17 -1.47
N GLY A 246 -18.21 -1.94 -1.96
CA GLY A 246 -19.17 -1.34 -2.89
C GLY A 246 -18.89 -1.76 -4.33
N VAL A 247 -19.85 -1.45 -5.20
CA VAL A 247 -19.71 -1.59 -6.66
C VAL A 247 -19.77 -0.19 -7.28
N ASP A 248 -18.90 0.12 -8.24
CA ASP A 248 -19.02 1.35 -9.03
C ASP A 248 -20.00 1.13 -10.18
N TYR A 249 -21.22 1.64 -10.01
CA TYR A 249 -22.31 1.56 -10.99
C TYR A 249 -22.07 2.39 -12.26
N ASP A 250 -21.04 3.25 -12.30
CA ASP A 250 -20.67 3.93 -13.55
C ASP A 250 -19.91 2.99 -14.51
N VAL A 251 -19.41 1.85 -14.00
CA VAL A 251 -18.58 0.88 -14.73
C VAL A 251 -19.29 -0.47 -14.90
N TRP A 252 -20.18 -0.84 -13.96
CA TRP A 252 -20.96 -2.09 -13.94
C TRP A 252 -22.43 -1.85 -14.24
#